data_AF-A0A0Q5TBD4-F1
#
_entry.id   AF-A0A0Q5TBD4-F1
#
_cell.length_a   1.000
_cell.length_b   1.000
_cell.length_c   1.000
_cell.angle_alpha   90.00
_cell.angle_beta   90.00
_cell.angle_gamma   90.00
#
_symmetry.space_group_name_H-M   'P 1'
#
loop_
_entity.id
_entity.type
_entity.pdbx_description
1 polymer ?
#
loop_
_entity_poly.entity_id
_entity_poly.type
_entity_poly.pdbx_seq_one_letter_code
_entity_poly.pdbx_strand_id
1 'polypeptide(L)'
;MDDLPEWQKLMLNALAAGKFEDAVEFKKPYLPKKLYKYREITLATLDNIVENRLWASTPASFNDPYDSGVGIIKNSLHRQDTYWTNWLEEKSIGQYIADEDLKSIFDSSNRLEALERHIRLKYPIAPPIIYDLINMRHQIEKIVLDLNRRCKESINVCSFSAVNDSFLLWAHYANDHKGICVEYDLPNYQPHDMDGRRLFPVIYSSELFDASDFEQSKYLPLIASIYKHSDWSYEQEWRYIDIINPLSPGRYFYLNKCSAIYFGSRTTLDQIDTTFRLTKIAHNVMSYRMINDNTKFGLSAKSTSELGIL
;
A
#
# COMPACT_ATOMS: atom_id res chain seq x y z
N MET A 1 -1.76 3.24 15.21
CA MET A 1 -3.06 2.55 15.04
C MET A 1 -4.22 3.34 15.63
N ASP A 2 -3.99 4.29 16.56
CA ASP A 2 -5.05 4.91 17.35
C ASP A 2 -6.08 5.70 16.53
N ASP A 3 -5.65 6.30 15.41
CA ASP A 3 -6.52 7.08 14.51
C ASP A 3 -7.26 6.23 13.46
N LEU A 4 -7.02 4.92 13.41
CA LEU A 4 -7.68 4.05 12.44
C LEU A 4 -9.14 3.80 12.83
N PRO A 5 -10.06 3.71 11.85
CA PRO A 5 -11.39 3.15 12.05
C PRO A 5 -11.34 1.79 12.75
N GLU A 6 -12.33 1.51 13.61
CA GLU A 6 -12.35 0.31 14.44
C GLU A 6 -12.23 -0.99 13.63
N TRP A 7 -12.90 -1.07 12.48
CA TRP A 7 -12.84 -2.25 11.63
C TRP A 7 -11.44 -2.50 11.04
N GLN A 8 -10.64 -1.46 10.79
CA GLN A 8 -9.26 -1.59 10.33
C GLN A 8 -8.36 -2.08 11.48
N LYS A 9 -8.58 -1.59 12.70
CA LYS A 9 -7.90 -2.08 13.91
C LYS A 9 -8.18 -3.57 14.12
N LEU A 10 -9.45 -3.98 14.05
CA LEU A 10 -9.86 -5.38 14.16
C LEU A 10 -9.25 -6.25 13.05
N MET A 11 -9.24 -5.78 11.80
CA MET A 11 -8.59 -6.45 10.69
C MET A 11 -7.08 -6.64 10.91
N LEU A 12 -6.36 -5.59 11.31
CA LEU A 12 -4.92 -5.65 11.59
C LEU A 12 -4.61 -6.59 12.76
N ASN A 13 -5.38 -6.51 13.85
CA ASN A 13 -5.23 -7.40 15.01
C ASN A 13 -5.47 -8.87 14.64
N ALA A 14 -6.46 -9.15 13.78
CA ALA A 14 -6.70 -10.48 13.27
C ALA A 14 -5.53 -11.00 12.43
N LEU A 15 -4.98 -10.18 11.52
CA LEU A 15 -3.78 -10.52 10.74
C LEU A 15 -2.56 -10.72 11.63
N ALA A 16 -2.35 -9.89 12.66
CA ALA A 16 -1.29 -10.05 13.64
C ALA A 16 -1.38 -11.41 14.35
N ALA A 17 -2.60 -11.81 14.74
CA ALA A 17 -2.88 -13.08 15.40
C ALA A 17 -2.93 -14.29 14.44
N GLY A 18 -2.66 -14.10 13.14
CA GLY A 18 -2.70 -15.19 12.16
C GLY A 18 -4.11 -15.64 11.75
N LYS A 19 -5.14 -14.86 12.06
CA LYS A 19 -6.55 -15.14 11.79
C LYS A 19 -7.03 -14.44 10.51
N PHE A 20 -6.69 -15.01 9.36
CA PHE A 20 -7.01 -14.40 8.06
C PHE A 20 -8.52 -14.27 7.80
N GLU A 21 -9.32 -15.28 8.15
CA GLU A 21 -10.77 -15.24 7.90
C GLU A 21 -11.46 -14.13 8.70
N ASP A 22 -11.07 -13.93 9.96
CA ASP A 22 -11.58 -12.83 10.78
C ASP A 22 -11.25 -11.49 10.12
N ALA A 23 -10.02 -11.31 9.62
CA ALA A 23 -9.62 -10.09 8.90
C ALA A 23 -10.46 -9.85 7.63
N VAL A 24 -10.78 -10.92 6.90
CA VAL A 24 -11.66 -10.86 5.72
C VAL A 24 -13.07 -10.43 6.12
N GLU A 25 -13.65 -11.00 7.17
CA GLU A 25 -14.99 -10.65 7.62
C GLU A 25 -15.06 -9.21 8.17
N PHE A 26 -14.02 -8.71 8.86
CA PHE A 26 -14.00 -7.32 9.34
C PHE A 26 -13.99 -6.28 8.21
N LYS A 27 -13.29 -6.54 7.10
CA LYS A 27 -13.23 -5.60 5.96
C LYS A 27 -14.40 -5.72 4.98
N LYS A 28 -15.05 -6.88 4.95
CA LYS A 28 -16.10 -7.22 3.96
C LYS A 28 -17.22 -6.20 3.84
N PRO A 29 -17.78 -5.61 4.92
CA PRO A 29 -18.82 -4.56 4.81
C PRO A 29 -18.34 -3.27 4.14
N TYR A 30 -17.03 -3.06 4.07
CA TYR A 30 -16.40 -1.84 3.56
C TYR A 30 -15.83 -2.00 2.15
N LEU A 31 -15.93 -3.20 1.55
CA LEU A 31 -15.49 -3.42 0.18
C LEU A 31 -16.32 -2.56 -0.79
N PRO A 32 -15.67 -1.81 -1.70
CA PRO A 32 -16.39 -1.06 -2.73
C PRO A 32 -17.19 -2.00 -3.63
N LYS A 33 -18.34 -1.52 -4.12
CA LYS A 33 -19.12 -2.27 -5.13
C LYS A 33 -18.41 -2.33 -6.49
N LYS A 34 -17.51 -1.38 -6.73
CA LYS A 34 -16.77 -1.19 -7.97
C LYS A 34 -15.35 -0.77 -7.67
N LEU A 35 -14.42 -1.25 -8.46
CA LEU A 35 -13.03 -0.84 -8.44
C LEU A 35 -12.58 -0.39 -9.81
N TYR A 36 -11.63 0.54 -9.82
CA TYR A 36 -11.19 1.27 -11.00
C TYR A 36 -9.71 1.09 -11.22
N LYS A 37 -9.31 0.85 -12.46
CA LYS A 37 -7.91 0.73 -12.84
C LYS A 37 -7.57 1.68 -13.99
N TYR A 38 -6.79 2.70 -13.66
CA TYR A 38 -6.29 3.69 -14.61
C TYR A 38 -5.10 3.11 -15.38
N ARG A 39 -5.12 3.27 -16.71
CA ARG A 39 -4.08 2.76 -17.60
C ARG A 39 -3.89 3.67 -18.81
N GLU A 40 -2.65 3.73 -19.28
CA GLU A 40 -2.38 4.13 -20.65
C GLU A 40 -2.96 3.10 -21.64
N ILE A 41 -3.41 3.57 -22.79
CA ILE A 41 -3.84 2.72 -23.91
C ILE A 41 -2.58 2.21 -24.63
N THR A 42 -2.19 0.98 -24.32
CA THR A 42 -1.10 0.24 -24.98
C THR A 42 -1.63 -1.10 -25.46
N LEU A 43 -0.90 -1.78 -26.35
CA LEU A 43 -1.25 -3.14 -26.78
C LEU A 43 -1.39 -4.09 -25.59
N ALA A 44 -0.45 -4.04 -24.63
CA ALA A 44 -0.52 -4.86 -23.42
C ALA A 44 -1.76 -4.56 -22.56
N THR A 45 -2.16 -3.29 -22.44
CA THR A 45 -3.40 -2.91 -21.75
C THR A 45 -4.62 -3.51 -22.45
N LEU A 46 -4.69 -3.38 -23.77
CA LEU A 46 -5.81 -3.88 -24.56
C LEU A 46 -5.91 -5.41 -24.51
N ASP A 47 -4.78 -6.11 -24.67
CA ASP A 47 -4.70 -7.56 -24.54
C ASP A 47 -5.16 -8.02 -23.15
N ASN A 48 -4.76 -7.32 -22.09
CA ASN A 48 -5.18 -7.64 -20.73
C ASN A 48 -6.68 -7.47 -20.53
N ILE A 49 -7.26 -6.42 -21.12
CA ILE A 49 -8.71 -6.23 -21.08
C ILE A 49 -9.38 -7.37 -21.82
N VAL A 50 -9.04 -7.62 -23.10
CA VAL A 50 -9.66 -8.64 -23.96
C VAL A 50 -9.59 -10.05 -23.35
N GLU A 51 -8.46 -10.40 -22.73
CA GLU A 51 -8.26 -11.69 -22.07
C GLU A 51 -8.83 -11.74 -20.63
N ASN A 52 -9.47 -10.66 -20.17
CA ASN A 52 -9.97 -10.47 -18.80
C ASN A 52 -8.92 -10.79 -17.72
N ARG A 53 -7.65 -10.44 -17.96
CA ARG A 53 -6.54 -10.73 -17.05
C ARG A 53 -5.92 -9.45 -16.51
N LEU A 54 -5.43 -9.53 -15.29
CA LEU A 54 -4.78 -8.45 -14.58
C LEU A 54 -3.38 -8.87 -14.16
N TRP A 55 -2.44 -7.93 -14.21
CA TRP A 55 -1.08 -8.16 -13.75
C TRP A 55 -0.92 -7.73 -12.30
N ALA A 56 -0.42 -8.62 -11.45
CA ALA A 56 0.05 -8.31 -10.11
C ALA A 56 1.58 -8.39 -10.09
N SER A 57 2.24 -7.30 -9.69
CA SER A 57 3.70 -7.19 -9.63
C SER A 57 4.20 -7.20 -8.19
N THR A 58 5.49 -7.42 -8.00
CA THR A 58 6.09 -7.32 -6.67
C THR A 58 6.18 -5.85 -6.24
N PRO A 59 5.88 -5.50 -4.97
CA PRO A 59 6.11 -4.15 -4.46
C PRO A 59 7.56 -3.66 -4.60
N ALA A 60 8.52 -4.57 -4.72
CA ALA A 60 9.92 -4.22 -5.02
C ALA A 60 10.09 -3.46 -6.36
N SER A 61 9.11 -3.53 -7.26
CA SER A 61 9.11 -2.82 -8.55
C SER A 61 8.39 -1.46 -8.53
N PHE A 62 7.84 -1.04 -7.39
CA PHE A 62 7.11 0.23 -7.29
C PHE A 62 8.06 1.43 -7.36
N ASN A 63 7.56 2.55 -7.86
CA ASN A 63 8.32 3.78 -8.04
C ASN A 63 8.51 4.57 -6.73
N ASP A 64 7.62 4.40 -5.75
CA ASP A 64 7.73 5.02 -4.43
C ASP A 64 8.62 4.15 -3.52
N PRO A 65 9.76 4.68 -3.01
CA PRO A 65 10.67 3.92 -2.16
C PRO A 65 10.05 3.52 -0.81
N TYR A 66 9.06 4.27 -0.32
CA TYR A 66 8.40 4.04 0.97
C TYR A 66 7.15 3.16 0.85
N ASP A 67 6.57 3.01 -0.34
CA ASP A 67 5.38 2.17 -0.55
C ASP A 67 5.69 0.72 -0.17
N SER A 68 4.78 0.13 0.62
CA SER A 68 4.90 -1.23 1.16
C SER A 68 6.14 -1.40 2.04
N GLY A 69 6.71 -0.29 2.51
CA GLY A 69 7.90 -0.25 3.34
C GLY A 69 7.57 -0.49 4.80
N VAL A 70 8.54 -1.05 5.52
CA VAL A 70 8.45 -1.27 6.96
C VAL A 70 9.54 -0.51 7.69
N GLY A 71 9.20 0.04 8.84
CA GLY A 71 10.14 0.54 9.82
C GLY A 71 10.15 -0.35 11.06
N ILE A 72 11.16 -0.14 11.88
CA ILE A 72 11.18 -0.54 13.29
C ILE A 72 11.30 0.79 14.04
N ILE A 73 10.16 1.41 14.32
CA ILE A 73 10.12 2.77 14.87
C ILE A 73 10.18 2.69 16.39
N LYS A 74 9.32 1.85 16.97
CA LYS A 74 9.45 1.43 18.36
C LYS A 74 10.47 0.30 18.39
N ASN A 75 11.77 0.60 18.39
CA ASN A 75 12.87 -0.36 18.54
C ASN A 75 12.68 -1.33 19.74
N SER A 76 11.77 -2.29 19.63
CA SER A 76 11.10 -3.02 20.72
C SER A 76 10.47 -2.11 21.78
N LEU A 77 9.17 -1.80 21.67
CA LEU A 77 8.26 -1.55 22.80
C LEU A 77 6.80 -1.65 22.33
N HIS A 78 6.16 -2.80 22.45
CA HIS A 78 5.11 -2.86 23.48
C HIS A 78 4.88 -4.24 24.10
N ARG A 79 5.73 -5.25 23.85
CA ARG A 79 5.69 -6.51 24.60
C ARG A 79 7.09 -7.06 24.86
N GLN A 80 7.46 -7.00 26.14
CA GLN A 80 8.69 -7.51 26.79
C GLN A 80 9.94 -6.64 26.59
N ASP A 81 10.02 -5.62 27.45
CA ASP A 81 11.13 -4.70 27.71
C ASP A 81 12.33 -5.38 28.41
N THR A 82 12.64 -6.63 28.06
CA THR A 82 13.77 -7.35 28.64
C THR A 82 15.02 -7.16 27.80
N TYR A 83 14.97 -7.22 26.47
CA TYR A 83 16.18 -7.12 25.65
C TYR A 83 16.88 -5.75 25.78
N TRP A 84 16.13 -4.65 25.62
CA TRP A 84 16.70 -3.31 25.71
C TRP A 84 17.18 -2.99 27.13
N THR A 85 16.36 -3.26 28.15
CA THR A 85 16.76 -3.09 29.55
C THR A 85 17.97 -3.95 29.92
N ASN A 86 17.99 -5.22 29.52
CA ASN A 86 19.15 -6.10 29.73
C ASN A 86 20.39 -5.57 29.01
N TRP A 87 20.24 -5.04 27.80
CA TRP A 87 21.35 -4.45 27.05
C TRP A 87 21.89 -3.18 27.73
N LEU A 88 21.00 -2.30 28.20
CA LEU A 88 21.37 -1.11 28.96
C LEU A 88 22.13 -1.48 30.25
N GLU A 89 21.66 -2.50 30.96
CA GLU A 89 22.30 -3.03 32.17
C GLU A 89 23.65 -3.68 31.87
N GLU A 90 23.72 -4.60 30.89
CA GLU A 90 24.93 -5.29 30.45
C GLU A 90 26.03 -4.29 30.06
N LYS A 91 25.65 -3.23 29.33
CA LYS A 91 26.56 -2.18 28.89
C LYS A 91 26.79 -1.08 29.93
N SER A 92 26.17 -1.20 31.11
CA SER A 92 26.27 -0.26 32.21
C SER A 92 25.99 1.18 31.76
N ILE A 93 24.94 1.39 30.95
CA ILE A 93 24.62 2.71 30.37
C ILE A 93 24.28 3.75 31.43
N GLY A 94 23.74 3.33 32.58
CA GLY A 94 23.46 4.22 33.72
C GLY A 94 24.68 5.00 34.25
N GLN A 95 25.92 4.58 33.93
CA GLN A 95 27.11 5.37 34.26
C GLN A 95 27.26 6.64 33.38
N TYR A 96 26.62 6.65 32.21
CA TYR A 96 26.72 7.74 31.23
C TYR A 96 25.51 8.70 31.29
N ILE A 97 24.36 8.23 31.78
CA ILE A 97 23.08 8.96 31.73
C ILE A 97 22.36 8.85 33.08
N ALA A 98 21.83 9.98 33.55
CA ALA A 98 21.00 10.01 34.75
C ALA A 98 19.58 9.49 34.46
N ASP A 99 18.93 8.89 35.45
CA ASP A 99 17.59 8.32 35.29
C ASP A 99 16.55 9.33 34.78
N GLU A 100 16.71 10.61 35.14
CA GLU A 100 15.85 11.72 34.69
C GLU A 100 15.95 11.96 33.17
N ASP A 101 17.15 11.85 32.60
CA ASP A 101 17.41 12.02 31.17
C ASP A 101 16.95 10.80 30.36
N LEU A 102 17.04 9.60 30.94
CA LEU A 102 16.62 8.36 30.31
C LEU A 102 15.15 8.43 29.90
N LYS A 103 14.27 8.97 30.74
CA LYS A 103 12.84 9.10 30.42
C LYS A 103 12.61 9.90 29.13
N SER A 104 13.29 11.03 28.96
CA SER A 104 13.17 11.85 27.74
C SER A 104 13.69 11.13 26.49
N ILE A 105 14.74 10.31 26.65
CA ILE A 105 15.29 9.46 25.58
C ILE A 105 14.29 8.36 25.24
N PHE A 106 13.65 7.74 26.24
CA PHE A 106 12.64 6.70 26.05
C PHE A 106 11.38 7.22 25.33
N ASP A 107 10.99 8.46 25.56
CA ASP A 107 9.84 9.07 24.90
C ASP A 107 10.15 9.52 23.45
N SER A 108 11.42 9.46 23.02
CA SER A 108 11.81 9.84 21.66
C SER A 108 11.41 8.79 20.62
N SER A 109 11.13 9.26 19.39
CA SER A 109 10.84 8.43 18.23
C SER A 109 12.03 7.59 17.76
N ASN A 110 13.26 8.02 18.06
CA ASN A 110 14.49 7.27 17.80
C ASN A 110 15.42 7.28 19.02
N ARG A 111 15.19 6.32 19.91
CA ARG A 111 15.90 6.19 21.19
C ARG A 111 17.39 6.03 21.06
N LEU A 112 17.84 5.26 20.07
CA LEU A 112 19.25 4.99 19.87
C LEU A 112 20.00 6.26 19.45
N GLU A 113 19.40 7.03 18.55
CA GLU A 113 19.93 8.33 18.12
C GLU A 113 19.88 9.36 19.25
N ALA A 114 18.77 9.43 20.00
CA ALA A 114 18.64 10.32 21.15
C ALA A 114 19.69 10.01 22.24
N LEU A 115 19.91 8.72 22.50
CA LEU A 115 20.93 8.20 23.41
C LEU A 115 22.35 8.55 22.94
N GLU A 116 22.66 8.27 21.67
CA GLU A 116 23.96 8.62 21.07
C GLU A 116 24.21 10.13 21.16
N ARG A 117 23.21 10.95 20.80
CA ARG A 117 23.29 12.41 20.85
C ARG A 117 23.55 12.91 22.26
N HIS A 118 22.81 12.40 23.25
CA HIS A 118 22.99 12.78 24.65
C HIS A 118 24.42 12.50 25.13
N ILE A 119 24.94 11.30 24.89
CA ILE A 119 26.29 10.92 25.32
C ILE A 119 27.34 11.80 24.61
N ARG A 120 27.21 12.06 23.32
CA ARG A 120 28.15 12.92 22.57
C ARG A 120 28.19 14.35 23.08
N LEU A 121 27.06 14.90 23.51
CA LEU A 121 26.99 16.26 24.05
C LEU A 121 27.62 16.35 25.45
N LYS A 122 27.46 15.31 26.27
CA LYS A 122 27.98 15.27 27.64
C LYS A 122 29.48 14.96 27.71
N TYR A 123 30.00 14.16 26.78
CA TYR A 123 31.39 13.69 26.78
C TYR A 123 32.13 14.17 25.50
N PRO A 124 32.98 15.23 25.59
CA PRO A 124 33.72 15.76 24.44
C PRO A 124 34.65 14.75 23.76
N ILE A 125 35.14 13.77 24.53
CA ILE A 125 35.83 12.58 24.01
C ILE A 125 34.84 11.42 24.12
N ALA A 126 34.45 10.86 22.98
CA ALA A 126 33.43 9.83 22.90
C ALA A 126 33.83 8.58 23.73
N PRO A 127 33.02 8.17 24.72
CA PRO A 127 33.29 6.97 25.50
C PRO A 127 33.11 5.69 24.66
N PRO A 128 33.70 4.54 25.06
CA PRO A 128 33.63 3.28 24.31
C PRO A 128 32.21 2.84 23.93
N ILE A 129 31.21 3.15 24.77
CA ILE A 129 29.79 2.82 24.54
C ILE A 129 29.24 3.39 23.22
N ILE A 130 29.81 4.48 22.71
CA ILE A 130 29.44 5.04 21.41
C ILE A 130 29.66 4.03 20.28
N TYR A 131 30.71 3.21 20.35
CA TYR A 131 30.96 2.17 19.35
C TYR A 131 29.90 1.06 19.41
N ASP A 132 29.48 0.65 20.61
CA ASP A 132 28.38 -0.31 20.77
C ASP A 132 27.06 0.23 20.19
N LEU A 133 26.74 1.51 20.44
CA LEU A 133 25.55 2.18 19.90
C LEU A 133 25.57 2.24 18.36
N ILE A 134 26.72 2.60 17.77
CA ILE A 134 26.90 2.62 16.31
C ILE A 134 26.74 1.20 15.74
N ASN A 135 27.34 0.19 16.37
CA ASN A 135 27.21 -1.20 15.93
C ASN A 135 25.77 -1.69 15.99
N MET A 136 25.05 -1.36 17.06
CA MET A 136 23.62 -1.66 17.20
C MET A 136 22.80 -0.98 16.11
N ARG A 137 23.08 0.29 15.79
CA ARG A 137 22.40 1.02 14.71
C ARG A 137 22.56 0.28 13.38
N HIS A 138 23.80 -0.07 13.02
CA HIS A 138 24.06 -0.81 11.78
C HIS A 138 23.37 -2.18 11.75
N GLN A 139 23.23 -2.87 12.90
CA GLN A 139 22.47 -4.13 12.95
C GLN A 139 20.98 -3.91 12.72
N ILE A 140 20.38 -2.89 13.34
CA ILE A 140 18.97 -2.54 13.14
C ILE A 140 18.73 -2.14 11.69
N GLU A 141 19.58 -1.30 11.10
CA GLU A 141 19.50 -0.91 9.69
C GLU A 141 19.51 -2.15 8.77
N LYS A 142 20.41 -3.11 9.02
CA LYS A 142 20.46 -4.37 8.26
C LYS A 142 19.19 -5.20 8.41
N ILE A 143 18.65 -5.32 9.64
CA ILE A 143 17.39 -6.02 9.90
C ILE A 143 16.24 -5.35 9.15
N VAL A 144 16.13 -4.02 9.20
CA VAL A 144 15.10 -3.25 8.49
C VAL A 144 15.21 -3.44 6.98
N LEU A 145 16.42 -3.41 6.42
CA LEU A 145 16.66 -3.67 5.00
C LEU A 145 16.22 -5.07 4.58
N ASP A 146 16.62 -6.10 5.34
CA ASP A 146 16.22 -7.49 5.09
C ASP A 146 14.71 -7.69 5.24
N LEU A 147 14.08 -7.03 6.21
CA LEU A 147 12.64 -7.08 6.43
C LEU A 147 11.86 -6.42 5.29
N ASN A 148 12.31 -5.24 4.83
CA ASN A 148 11.75 -4.57 3.67
C ASN A 148 11.85 -5.44 2.42
N ARG A 149 13.04 -6.02 2.16
CA ARG A 149 13.23 -6.95 1.04
C ARG A 149 12.27 -8.13 1.13
N ARG A 150 12.19 -8.78 2.29
CA ARG A 150 11.25 -9.88 2.52
C ARG A 150 9.80 -9.47 2.25
N CYS A 151 9.35 -8.34 2.78
CA CYS A 151 7.96 -7.91 2.61
C CYS A 151 7.65 -7.55 1.14
N LYS A 152 8.57 -6.86 0.45
CA LYS A 152 8.36 -6.39 -0.93
C LYS A 152 8.55 -7.45 -2.00
N GLU A 153 9.28 -8.53 -1.73
CA GLU A 153 9.54 -9.61 -2.68
C GLU A 153 8.65 -10.85 -2.46
N SER A 154 7.99 -10.96 -1.29
CA SER A 154 7.23 -12.17 -0.93
C SER A 154 5.75 -12.18 -1.31
N ILE A 155 5.28 -11.16 -2.03
CA ILE A 155 3.90 -11.04 -2.47
C ILE A 155 3.81 -10.39 -3.84
N ASN A 156 2.68 -10.57 -4.50
CA ASN A 156 2.31 -9.82 -5.71
C ASN A 156 1.08 -8.95 -5.43
N VAL A 157 1.12 -7.70 -5.89
CA VAL A 157 0.10 -6.68 -5.64
C VAL A 157 -0.44 -6.15 -6.97
N CYS A 158 -1.76 -5.99 -7.04
CA CYS A 158 -2.43 -5.24 -8.11
C CYS A 158 -3.34 -4.18 -7.49
N SER A 159 -3.01 -2.92 -7.77
CA SER A 159 -3.68 -1.75 -7.21
C SER A 159 -4.89 -1.30 -8.03
N PHE A 160 -5.95 -0.90 -7.34
CA PHE A 160 -7.16 -0.31 -7.88
C PHE A 160 -7.54 0.91 -7.04
N SER A 161 -8.37 1.77 -7.59
CA SER A 161 -8.98 2.90 -6.89
C SER A 161 -10.46 2.63 -6.65
N ALA A 162 -11.01 3.17 -5.55
CA ALA A 162 -12.45 3.22 -5.34
C ALA A 162 -13.15 4.34 -6.14
N VAL A 163 -12.40 5.21 -6.83
CA VAL A 163 -12.92 6.34 -7.61
C VAL A 163 -12.38 6.40 -9.04
N ASN A 164 -13.19 6.93 -9.96
CA ASN A 164 -12.86 7.11 -11.37
C ASN A 164 -12.72 8.58 -11.81
N ASP A 165 -12.96 9.54 -10.91
CA ASP A 165 -13.03 10.97 -11.19
C ASP A 165 -11.86 11.78 -10.61
N SER A 166 -10.86 11.10 -10.01
CA SER A 166 -9.65 11.74 -9.50
C SER A 166 -8.76 12.21 -10.65
N PHE A 167 -8.69 13.53 -10.85
CA PHE A 167 -7.85 14.13 -11.89
C PHE A 167 -6.36 13.80 -11.70
N LEU A 168 -5.87 13.63 -10.47
CA LEU A 168 -4.50 13.20 -10.19
C LEU A 168 -4.24 11.78 -10.67
N LEU A 169 -5.18 10.85 -10.46
CA LEU A 169 -5.05 9.48 -10.99
C LEU A 169 -5.04 9.46 -12.53
N TRP A 170 -5.88 10.29 -13.16
CA TRP A 170 -5.88 10.45 -14.61
C TRP A 170 -4.56 11.03 -15.15
N ALA A 171 -3.94 11.97 -14.42
CA ALA A 171 -2.64 12.53 -14.78
C ALA A 171 -1.53 11.48 -14.65
N HIS A 172 -1.42 10.82 -13.50
CA HIS A 172 -0.32 9.90 -13.20
C HIS A 172 -0.41 8.56 -13.92
N TYR A 173 -1.60 7.97 -14.02
CA TYR A 173 -1.76 6.57 -14.43
C TYR A 173 -2.46 6.37 -15.76
N ALA A 174 -3.06 7.42 -16.33
CA ALA A 174 -3.77 7.37 -17.60
C ALA A 174 -3.17 8.35 -18.63
N ASN A 175 -1.83 8.43 -18.70
CA ASN A 175 -1.07 9.20 -19.70
C ASN A 175 -1.61 10.64 -19.88
N ASP A 176 -1.61 11.42 -18.81
CA ASP A 176 -2.09 12.82 -18.81
C ASP A 176 -3.51 12.99 -19.37
N HIS A 177 -4.45 12.16 -18.90
CA HIS A 177 -5.85 12.13 -19.35
C HIS A 177 -6.07 11.66 -20.81
N LYS A 178 -5.08 11.02 -21.44
CA LYS A 178 -5.23 10.43 -22.80
C LYS A 178 -5.59 8.95 -22.75
N GLY A 179 -5.39 8.30 -21.61
CA GLY A 179 -5.61 6.88 -21.39
C GLY A 179 -7.07 6.51 -21.08
N ILE A 180 -7.22 5.42 -20.34
CA ILE A 180 -8.51 4.86 -19.92
C ILE A 180 -8.54 4.57 -18.41
N CYS A 181 -9.74 4.41 -17.89
CA CYS A 181 -10.01 3.84 -16.59
C CYS A 181 -10.98 2.67 -16.77
N VAL A 182 -10.58 1.48 -16.32
CA VAL A 182 -11.36 0.24 -16.44
C VAL A 182 -12.10 -0.02 -15.13
N GLU A 183 -13.41 -0.25 -15.21
CA GLU A 183 -14.28 -0.54 -14.07
C GLU A 183 -14.54 -2.04 -13.96
N TYR A 184 -14.39 -2.55 -12.74
CA TYR A 184 -14.65 -3.93 -12.37
C TYR A 184 -15.76 -3.95 -11.33
N ASP A 185 -16.84 -4.65 -11.63
CA ASP A 185 -17.90 -4.90 -10.66
C ASP A 185 -17.41 -5.93 -9.64
N LEU A 186 -17.59 -5.63 -8.36
CA LEU A 186 -17.38 -6.58 -7.28
C LEU A 186 -18.76 -7.05 -6.81
N PRO A 187 -19.18 -8.27 -7.15
CA PRO A 187 -20.43 -8.82 -6.65
C PRO A 187 -20.34 -8.93 -5.13
N ASN A 188 -21.51 -8.90 -4.48
CA ASN A 188 -21.60 -9.08 -3.02
C ASN A 188 -21.02 -10.46 -2.66
N TYR A 189 -19.77 -10.48 -2.16
CA TYR A 189 -19.03 -11.65 -1.66
C TYR A 189 -19.90 -12.90 -1.53
N GLN A 190 -19.91 -13.73 -2.57
CA GLN A 190 -20.43 -15.07 -2.39
C GLN A 190 -19.36 -15.88 -1.61
N PRO A 191 -19.74 -16.86 -0.78
CA PRO A 191 -18.78 -17.65 0.02
C PRO A 191 -17.66 -18.32 -0.81
N HIS A 192 -17.86 -18.48 -2.11
CA HIS A 192 -16.90 -19.05 -3.06
C HIS A 192 -16.16 -18.00 -3.90
N ASP A 193 -16.40 -16.71 -3.66
CA ASP A 193 -15.77 -15.62 -4.38
C ASP A 193 -14.37 -15.36 -3.82
N MET A 194 -13.39 -16.02 -4.43
CA MET A 194 -11.99 -15.99 -4.00
C MET A 194 -11.34 -14.60 -4.18
N ASP A 195 -11.91 -13.77 -5.06
CA ASP A 195 -11.33 -12.52 -5.51
C ASP A 195 -11.44 -11.43 -4.44
N GLY A 196 -12.64 -11.27 -3.86
CA GLY A 196 -12.88 -10.32 -2.79
C GLY A 196 -11.98 -10.57 -1.58
N ARG A 197 -11.71 -11.84 -1.24
CA ARG A 197 -10.95 -12.21 -0.03
C ARG A 197 -9.54 -11.63 -0.04
N ARG A 198 -8.96 -11.44 -1.24
CA ARG A 198 -7.61 -10.90 -1.45
C ARG A 198 -7.57 -9.39 -1.67
N LEU A 199 -8.70 -8.70 -1.71
CA LEU A 199 -8.77 -7.24 -1.81
C LEU A 199 -8.67 -6.59 -0.42
N PHE A 200 -7.64 -5.78 -0.18
CA PHE A 200 -7.46 -5.06 1.07
C PHE A 200 -7.39 -3.55 0.83
N PRO A 201 -7.94 -2.74 1.76
CA PRO A 201 -7.83 -1.29 1.70
C PRO A 201 -6.39 -0.87 1.98
N VAL A 202 -5.93 0.20 1.33
CA VAL A 202 -4.69 0.87 1.74
C VAL A 202 -4.96 1.75 2.95
N ILE A 203 -4.02 1.70 3.90
CA ILE A 203 -3.93 2.51 5.10
C ILE A 203 -2.89 3.60 4.82
N TYR A 204 -3.35 4.85 4.89
CA TYR A 204 -2.55 6.03 4.62
C TYR A 204 -1.99 6.59 5.92
N SER A 205 -0.68 6.85 5.96
CA SER A 205 0.02 7.33 7.15
C SER A 205 1.17 8.26 6.77
N SER A 206 1.47 9.27 7.60
CA SER A 206 2.69 10.08 7.48
C SER A 206 3.91 9.37 8.05
N GLU A 207 3.68 8.37 8.90
CA GLU A 207 4.71 7.53 9.51
C GLU A 207 4.80 6.17 8.79
N LEU A 208 6.00 5.60 8.74
CA LEU A 208 6.20 4.24 8.24
C LEU A 208 5.43 3.22 9.08
N PHE A 209 5.05 2.10 8.46
CA PHE A 209 4.46 0.98 9.19
C PHE A 209 5.49 0.38 10.14
N ASP A 210 5.20 0.43 11.44
CA ASP A 210 6.03 -0.17 12.47
C ASP A 210 5.78 -1.68 12.56
N ALA A 211 6.75 -2.46 12.13
CA ALA A 211 6.63 -3.91 12.07
C ALA A 211 6.78 -4.61 13.42
N SER A 212 7.23 -3.91 14.47
CA SER A 212 7.56 -4.50 15.78
C SER A 212 6.40 -5.27 16.42
N ASP A 213 5.16 -4.78 16.28
CA ASP A 213 3.97 -5.46 16.82
C ASP A 213 3.53 -6.68 15.98
N PHE A 214 4.17 -6.91 14.83
CA PHE A 214 3.75 -7.88 13.81
C PHE A 214 4.88 -8.85 13.39
N GLU A 215 6.05 -8.82 14.02
CA GLU A 215 7.23 -9.59 13.61
C GLU A 215 6.97 -11.10 13.51
N GLN A 216 6.13 -11.63 14.43
CA GLN A 216 5.76 -13.04 14.48
C GLN A 216 4.61 -13.40 13.53
N SER A 217 3.94 -12.40 12.93
CA SER A 217 2.85 -12.66 12.01
C SER A 217 3.38 -13.18 10.67
N LYS A 218 2.88 -14.35 10.26
CA LYS A 218 3.08 -14.87 8.91
C LYS A 218 2.47 -13.99 7.81
N TYR A 219 1.61 -13.03 8.18
CA TYR A 219 0.98 -12.07 7.27
C TYR A 219 1.68 -10.72 7.24
N LEU A 220 2.86 -10.57 7.87
CA LEU A 220 3.61 -9.30 7.85
C LEU A 220 3.79 -8.72 6.44
N PRO A 221 4.13 -9.48 5.38
CA PRO A 221 4.22 -8.93 4.03
C PRO A 221 2.90 -8.33 3.53
N LEU A 222 1.77 -9.00 3.78
CA LEU A 222 0.44 -8.48 3.43
C LEU A 222 0.17 -7.19 4.19
N ILE A 223 0.42 -7.16 5.50
CA ILE A 223 0.19 -5.97 6.33
C ILE A 223 1.07 -4.81 5.86
N ALA A 224 2.36 -5.03 5.65
CA ALA A 224 3.26 -4.02 5.12
C ALA A 224 2.76 -3.46 3.78
N SER A 225 2.27 -4.32 2.90
CA SER A 225 1.81 -3.94 1.56
C SER A 225 0.53 -3.14 1.51
N ILE A 226 -0.16 -2.96 2.63
CA ILE A 226 -1.33 -2.07 2.69
C ILE A 226 -0.99 -0.73 3.34
N TYR A 227 0.26 -0.42 3.65
CA TYR A 227 0.65 0.92 4.11
C TYR A 227 1.27 1.75 2.99
N LYS A 228 0.83 3.02 2.91
CA LYS A 228 1.31 3.99 1.92
C LYS A 228 1.34 5.39 2.54
N HIS A 229 2.21 6.26 2.03
CA HIS A 229 2.29 7.63 2.51
C HIS A 229 0.97 8.39 2.29
N SER A 230 0.59 9.27 3.23
CA SER A 230 -0.69 9.97 3.21
C SER A 230 -0.91 10.90 2.02
N ASP A 231 0.15 11.36 1.37
CA ASP A 231 0.04 12.18 0.15
C ASP A 231 -0.68 11.45 -0.99
N TRP A 232 -0.69 10.12 -0.96
CA TRP A 232 -1.38 9.27 -1.94
C TRP A 232 -2.84 8.97 -1.53
N SER A 233 -3.40 9.59 -0.49
CA SER A 233 -4.74 9.24 0.00
C SER A 233 -5.86 9.51 -1.01
N TYR A 234 -5.63 10.42 -1.95
CA TYR A 234 -6.55 10.71 -3.06
C TYR A 234 -6.80 9.50 -3.97
N GLU A 235 -5.92 8.48 -3.93
CA GLU A 235 -6.08 7.28 -4.72
C GLU A 235 -7.23 6.40 -4.23
N GLN A 236 -7.60 6.50 -2.94
CA GLN A 236 -8.60 5.63 -2.30
C GLN A 236 -8.37 4.15 -2.67
N GLU A 237 -7.13 3.72 -2.47
CA GLU A 237 -6.56 2.53 -3.08
C GLU A 237 -7.05 1.25 -2.38
N TRP A 238 -7.38 0.25 -3.20
CA TRP A 238 -7.59 -1.13 -2.79
C TRP A 238 -6.64 -2.04 -3.56
N ARG A 239 -5.98 -2.95 -2.85
CA ARG A 239 -4.96 -3.85 -3.40
C ARG A 239 -5.47 -5.27 -3.42
N TYR A 240 -5.44 -5.90 -4.59
CA TYR A 240 -5.44 -7.35 -4.65
C TYR A 240 -4.06 -7.84 -4.25
N ILE A 241 -3.99 -8.68 -3.23
CA ILE A 241 -2.74 -9.17 -2.65
C ILE A 241 -2.68 -10.69 -2.78
N ASP A 242 -1.72 -11.16 -3.55
CA ASP A 242 -1.44 -12.58 -3.72
C ASP A 242 -0.21 -13.00 -2.92
N ILE A 243 -0.47 -13.78 -1.87
CA ILE A 243 0.51 -14.30 -0.93
C ILE A 243 1.02 -15.72 -1.29
N ILE A 244 0.55 -16.33 -2.37
CA ILE A 244 0.84 -17.74 -2.71
C ILE A 244 2.00 -17.82 -3.69
N ASN A 245 3.19 -18.30 -3.33
CA ASN A 245 4.32 -18.45 -4.28
C ASN A 245 4.59 -17.17 -5.09
N PRO A 246 5.08 -16.09 -4.47
CA PRO A 246 5.48 -14.88 -5.18
C PRO A 246 6.51 -15.24 -6.26
N LEU A 247 6.14 -15.06 -7.53
CA LEU A 247 7.04 -15.16 -8.65
C LEU A 247 7.44 -13.75 -9.08
N SER A 248 8.73 -13.52 -9.27
CA SER A 248 9.24 -12.35 -9.99
C SER A 248 9.23 -12.65 -11.49
N PRO A 249 8.77 -11.72 -12.37
CA PRO A 249 8.45 -10.31 -12.09
C PRO A 249 7.01 -10.04 -11.63
N GLY A 250 6.19 -11.08 -11.47
CA GLY A 250 4.77 -10.98 -11.12
C GLY A 250 3.99 -12.13 -11.74
N ARG A 251 2.66 -12.04 -11.71
CA ARG A 251 1.79 -13.00 -12.40
C ARG A 251 0.49 -12.38 -12.89
N TYR A 252 -0.11 -13.04 -13.86
CA TYR A 252 -1.50 -12.79 -14.22
C TYR A 252 -2.46 -13.45 -13.22
N PHE A 253 -3.55 -12.75 -12.93
CA PHE A 253 -4.71 -13.26 -12.24
C PHE A 253 -5.98 -12.75 -12.94
N TYR A 254 -7.11 -13.32 -12.56
CA TYR A 254 -8.42 -12.96 -13.09
C TYR A 254 -9.22 -12.32 -11.97
N LEU A 255 -9.95 -11.26 -12.31
CA LEU A 255 -10.97 -10.66 -11.46
C LEU A 255 -12.32 -10.83 -12.17
N ASN A 256 -13.40 -10.50 -11.47
CA ASN A 256 -14.71 -10.28 -12.08
C ASN A 256 -14.64 -9.43 -13.35
N LYS A 257 -15.61 -9.66 -14.23
CA LYS A 257 -15.63 -9.11 -15.59
C LYS A 257 -15.62 -7.58 -15.57
N CYS A 258 -14.82 -6.99 -16.45
CA CYS A 258 -14.89 -5.57 -16.78
C CYS A 258 -16.34 -5.16 -17.13
N SER A 259 -16.88 -4.15 -16.46
CA SER A 259 -18.26 -3.68 -16.63
C SER A 259 -18.35 -2.38 -17.43
N ALA A 260 -17.36 -1.49 -17.30
CA ALA A 260 -17.29 -0.24 -18.06
C ALA A 260 -15.86 0.21 -18.37
N ILE A 261 -15.72 1.01 -19.43
CA ILE A 261 -14.49 1.73 -19.76
C ILE A 261 -14.78 3.22 -19.82
N TYR A 262 -13.94 3.98 -19.15
CA TYR A 262 -13.96 5.44 -19.16
C TYR A 262 -12.77 5.91 -19.97
N PHE A 263 -13.02 6.81 -20.92
CA PHE A 263 -12.00 7.46 -21.73
C PHE A 263 -11.64 8.80 -21.11
N GLY A 264 -10.34 9.10 -21.03
CA GLY A 264 -9.87 10.37 -20.50
C GLY A 264 -10.36 11.55 -21.32
N SER A 265 -10.35 12.75 -20.71
CA SER A 265 -10.88 13.95 -21.36
C SER A 265 -10.10 14.34 -22.62
N ARG A 266 -8.85 13.90 -22.74
CA ARG A 266 -7.93 14.14 -23.87
C ARG A 266 -7.71 12.91 -24.76
N THR A 267 -8.41 11.81 -24.56
CA THR A 267 -8.34 10.65 -25.48
C THR A 267 -8.87 11.04 -26.86
N THR A 268 -8.18 10.61 -27.92
CA THR A 268 -8.58 10.90 -29.31
C THR A 268 -9.77 10.06 -29.72
N LEU A 269 -10.55 10.53 -30.70
CA LEU A 269 -11.72 9.79 -31.20
C LEU A 269 -11.33 8.43 -31.81
N ASP A 270 -10.22 8.36 -32.55
CA ASP A 270 -9.71 7.11 -33.12
C ASP A 270 -9.33 6.08 -32.05
N GLN A 271 -8.70 6.54 -30.95
CA GLN A 271 -8.39 5.67 -29.80
C GLN A 271 -9.66 5.20 -29.11
N ILE A 272 -10.68 6.07 -28.98
CA ILE A 272 -11.99 5.71 -28.42
C ILE A 272 -12.65 4.63 -29.28
N ASP A 273 -12.78 4.84 -30.59
CA ASP A 273 -13.42 3.89 -31.50
C ASP A 273 -12.70 2.53 -31.50
N THR A 274 -11.37 2.54 -31.64
CA THR A 274 -10.57 1.31 -31.66
C THR A 274 -10.69 0.54 -30.34
N THR A 275 -10.52 1.22 -29.20
CA THR A 275 -10.60 0.59 -27.88
C THR A 275 -12.01 0.08 -27.60
N PHE A 276 -13.04 0.86 -27.95
CA PHE A 276 -14.42 0.47 -27.74
C PHE A 276 -14.77 -0.78 -28.56
N ARG A 277 -14.42 -0.84 -29.84
CA ARG A 277 -14.70 -2.02 -30.68
C ARG A 277 -14.10 -3.30 -30.09
N LEU A 278 -12.82 -3.26 -29.71
CA LEU A 278 -12.14 -4.41 -29.13
C LEU A 278 -12.83 -4.88 -27.83
N THR A 279 -13.12 -3.94 -26.95
CA THR A 279 -13.63 -4.24 -25.60
C THR A 279 -15.13 -4.59 -25.62
N LYS A 280 -15.90 -4.02 -26.54
CA LYS A 280 -17.31 -4.35 -26.75
C LYS A 280 -17.46 -5.77 -27.29
N ILE A 281 -16.63 -6.17 -28.25
CA ILE A 281 -16.61 -7.54 -28.78
C ILE A 281 -16.25 -8.54 -27.68
N ALA A 282 -15.23 -8.24 -26.87
CA ALA A 282 -14.75 -9.17 -25.85
C ALA A 282 -15.70 -9.29 -24.64
N HIS A 283 -16.31 -8.18 -24.19
CA HIS A 283 -16.98 -8.14 -22.89
C HIS A 283 -18.36 -7.48 -22.88
N ASN A 284 -18.85 -6.91 -23.97
CA ASN A 284 -20.10 -6.14 -24.00
C ASN A 284 -20.12 -4.98 -22.98
N VAL A 285 -18.99 -4.30 -22.77
CA VAL A 285 -18.84 -3.22 -21.78
C VAL A 285 -19.66 -1.97 -22.13
N MET A 286 -19.97 -1.19 -21.09
CA MET A 286 -20.41 0.20 -21.24
C MET A 286 -19.21 1.12 -21.49
N SER A 287 -19.44 2.26 -22.13
CA SER A 287 -18.40 3.24 -22.43
C SER A 287 -18.80 4.66 -22.07
N TYR A 288 -17.85 5.37 -21.47
CA TYR A 288 -18.02 6.73 -20.99
C TYR A 288 -16.82 7.59 -21.39
N ARG A 289 -17.01 8.91 -21.46
CA ARG A 289 -15.93 9.88 -21.58
C ARG A 289 -15.94 10.80 -20.38
N MET A 290 -14.75 11.07 -19.84
CA MET A 290 -14.57 12.03 -18.77
C MET A 290 -14.61 13.46 -19.35
N ILE A 291 -15.42 14.30 -18.73
CA ILE A 291 -15.63 15.70 -19.09
C ILE A 291 -15.20 16.58 -17.93
N ASN A 292 -14.39 17.59 -18.22
CA ASN A 292 -13.99 18.59 -17.24
C ASN A 292 -15.20 19.41 -16.81
N ASP A 293 -15.33 19.63 -15.51
CA ASP A 293 -16.28 20.61 -14.98
C ASP A 293 -15.75 22.03 -15.24
N ASN A 294 -16.60 22.93 -15.74
CA ASN A 294 -16.24 24.31 -16.07
C ASN A 294 -16.43 25.29 -14.89
N THR A 295 -16.93 24.80 -13.76
CA THR A 295 -17.31 25.60 -12.58
C THR A 295 -16.53 25.24 -11.32
N LYS A 296 -15.94 24.04 -11.27
CA LYS A 296 -15.13 23.54 -10.15
C LYS A 296 -14.05 22.59 -10.65
N PHE A 297 -13.06 22.32 -9.80
CA PHE A 297 -12.10 21.26 -10.07
C PHE A 297 -12.81 19.89 -9.95
N GLY A 298 -13.00 19.23 -11.09
CA GLY A 298 -13.65 17.92 -11.12
C GLY A 298 -13.82 17.36 -12.53
N LEU A 299 -14.04 16.05 -12.58
CA LEU A 299 -14.39 15.31 -13.78
C LEU A 299 -15.76 14.67 -13.60
N SER A 300 -16.52 14.57 -14.69
CA SER A 300 -17.78 13.81 -14.72
C SER A 300 -17.78 12.85 -15.90
N ALA A 301 -18.31 11.65 -15.70
CA ALA A 301 -18.49 10.68 -16.78
C ALA A 301 -19.79 10.97 -17.54
N LYS A 302 -19.72 11.01 -18.87
CA LYS A 302 -20.89 11.03 -19.76
C LYS A 302 -20.84 9.84 -20.69
N SER A 303 -22.00 9.27 -21.03
CA SER A 303 -22.03 8.14 -21.96
C SER A 303 -21.48 8.57 -23.32
N THR A 304 -20.71 7.70 -23.99
CA THR A 304 -20.20 8.00 -25.32
C THR A 304 -21.33 8.13 -26.36
N SER A 305 -22.45 7.45 -26.14
CA SER A 305 -23.63 7.55 -27.02
C SER A 305 -24.37 8.88 -26.84
N GLU A 306 -24.50 9.37 -25.60
CA GLU A 306 -25.05 10.70 -25.32
C GLU A 306 -24.23 11.83 -25.95
N LEU A 307 -22.93 11.61 -26.12
CA LEU A 307 -22.02 12.55 -26.77
C LEU A 307 -21.96 12.41 -28.29
N GLY A 308 -22.67 11.44 -28.89
CA GLY A 308 -22.62 11.16 -30.33
C GLY A 308 -21.25 10.68 -30.82
N ILE A 309 -20.44 10.06 -29.95
CA ILE A 309 -19.11 9.53 -30.29
C ILE A 309 -19.21 8.10 -30.83
N LEU A 310 -20.10 7.29 -30.24
CA LEU A 310 -20.31 5.86 -30.54
C LEU A 310 -21.80 5.54 -30.58
#